data_AF-A0A376EJB2-F1
#
_entry.id   AF-A0A376EJB2-F1
#
_cell.length_a   1.000
_cell.length_b   1.000
_cell.length_c   1.000
_cell.angle_alpha   90.00
_cell.angle_beta   90.00
_cell.angle_gamma   90.00
#
_symmetry.space_group_name_H-M   'P 1'
#
loop_
_entity.id
_entity.type
_entity.pdbx_description
1 polymer ?
#
loop_
_entity_poly.entity_id
_entity_poly.type
_entity_poly.pdbx_seq_one_letter_code
_entity_poly.pdbx_strand_id
1 'polypeptide(L)' 'MIAGATKDAKERAEKIAENSGSSLGSLKKATMGVIQITEPNSNEDYSYGGTFNTSSKEKEANITIKLEYEVN' A
#
# COMPACT_ATOMS: atom_id res chain seq x y z
N MET A 1 9.19 4.83 0.87
CA MET A 1 7.80 4.29 0.83
C MET A 1 7.64 3.23 -0.25
N ILE A 2 7.77 3.56 -1.54
CA ILE A 2 7.53 2.60 -2.65
C ILE A 2 8.47 1.39 -2.62
N ALA A 3 9.79 1.61 -2.46
CA ALA A 3 10.76 0.51 -2.41
C ALA A 3 10.50 -0.51 -1.27
N GLY A 4 10.04 -0.02 -0.11
CA GLY A 4 9.66 -0.87 1.02
C GLY A 4 8.41 -1.69 0.72
N ALA A 5 7.37 -1.05 0.17
CA ALA A 5 6.13 -1.73 -0.21
C ALA A 5 6.35 -2.78 -1.30
N THR A 6 7.20 -2.50 -2.30
CA THR A 6 7.56 -3.48 -3.33
C THR A 6 8.35 -4.66 -2.76
N LYS A 7 9.27 -4.41 -1.82
CA LYS A 7 10.03 -5.48 -1.16
C LYS A 7 9.13 -6.40 -0.34
N ASP A 8 8.26 -5.82 0.50
CA ASP A 8 7.30 -6.58 1.31
C ASP A 8 6.35 -7.40 0.43
N ALA A 9 5.83 -6.81 -0.65
CA ALA A 9 4.97 -7.52 -1.59
C ALA A 9 5.69 -8.71 -2.26
N LYS A 10 6.99 -8.57 -2.59
CA LYS A 10 7.81 -9.67 -3.11
C LYS A 10 7.98 -10.77 -2.06
N GLU A 11 8.38 -10.44 -0.84
CA GLU A 11 8.60 -11.42 0.23
C GLU A 11 7.32 -12.22 0.54
N ARG A 12 6.15 -11.57 0.48
CA ARG A 12 4.86 -12.25 0.59
C ARG A 12 4.60 -13.19 -0.57
N ALA A 13 4.86 -12.76 -1.80
CA ALA A 13 4.70 -13.59 -2.98
C ALA A 13 5.62 -14.83 -2.93
N GLU A 14 6.86 -14.69 -2.46
CA GLU A 14 7.81 -15.79 -2.25
C GLU A 14 7.26 -16.80 -1.25
N LYS A 15 6.78 -16.34 -0.10
CA LYS A 15 6.16 -17.22 0.92
C LYS A 15 4.92 -17.93 0.39
N ILE A 16 4.07 -17.24 -0.38
CA ILE A 16 2.87 -17.86 -0.97
C ILE A 16 3.25 -18.96 -1.95
N ALA A 17 4.24 -18.72 -2.82
CA ALA A 17 4.71 -19.72 -3.76
C ALA A 17 5.29 -20.94 -3.02
N GLU A 18 6.19 -20.72 -2.06
CA GLU A 18 6.82 -21.79 -1.26
C GLU A 18 5.78 -22.65 -0.53
N ASN A 19 4.79 -22.02 0.13
CA ASN A 19 3.71 -22.73 0.81
C ASN A 19 2.78 -23.48 -0.16
N SER A 20 2.72 -23.06 -1.42
CA SER A 20 1.94 -23.71 -2.48
C SER A 20 2.70 -24.86 -3.17
N GLY A 21 3.95 -25.14 -2.76
CA GLY A 21 4.79 -26.17 -3.38
C GLY A 21 5.41 -25.75 -4.72
N SER A 22 5.38 -24.46 -5.03
CA SER A 22 5.90 -23.88 -6.26
C SER A 22 6.99 -22.84 -5.96
N SER A 23 7.71 -22.39 -6.98
CA SER A 23 8.72 -21.33 -6.83
C SER A 23 8.24 -20.02 -7.43
N LEU A 24 8.56 -18.89 -6.79
CA LEU A 24 8.26 -17.58 -7.36
C LEU A 24 9.12 -17.36 -8.61
N GLY A 25 8.47 -17.09 -9.74
CA GLY A 25 9.10 -16.80 -11.02
C GLY A 25 9.33 -15.31 -11.26
N SER A 26 9.54 -14.96 -12.54
CA SER A 26 9.79 -13.58 -12.94
C SER A 26 8.57 -12.68 -12.73
N LEU A 27 8.82 -11.42 -12.39
CA LEU A 27 7.78 -10.39 -12.33
C LEU A 27 7.23 -10.14 -13.75
N LYS A 28 5.97 -10.49 -14.00
CA LYS A 28 5.30 -10.25 -15.28
C LYS A 28 4.76 -8.84 -15.39
N LYS A 29 4.22 -8.30 -14.30
CA LYS A 29 3.59 -6.98 -14.31
C LYS A 29 3.70 -6.32 -12.95
N ALA A 30 4.02 -5.03 -12.94
CA ALA A 30 3.92 -4.17 -11.77
C ALA A 30 3.00 -3.00 -12.10
N THR A 31 1.94 -2.84 -11.31
CA THR A 31 1.01 -1.73 -11.42
C THR A 31 1.01 -0.96 -10.10
N MET A 32 1.38 0.32 -10.15
CA MET A 32 1.21 1.21 -9.01
C MET A 32 -0.20 1.80 -9.08
N GLY A 33 -0.96 1.63 -8.01
CA GLY A 33 -2.30 2.19 -7.85
C GLY A 33 -2.27 3.65 -7.43
N VAL A 34 -3.44 4.15 -7.04
CA VAL A 34 -3.61 5.53 -6.58
C VAL A 34 -2.90 5.74 -5.25
N ILE A 35 -2.17 6.86 -5.14
CA ILE A 35 -1.58 7.32 -3.88
C ILE A 35 -2.66 8.10 -3.14
N GLN A 36 -3.06 7.63 -1.96
CA GLN A 36 -4.02 8.33 -1.11
C GLN A 36 -3.28 8.95 0.06
N ILE A 37 -3.33 10.28 0.18
CA ILE A 37 -2.78 11.00 1.33
C ILE A 37 -3.96 11.36 2.21
N THR A 38 -4.08 10.69 3.36
CA THR A 38 -5.15 10.92 4.34
C THR A 38 -4.53 11.58 5.57
N GLU A 39 -5.29 12.44 6.24
CA GLU A 39 -4.86 12.98 7.52
C GLU A 39 -5.11 11.92 8.61
N PRO A 40 -4.08 11.55 9.41
CA PRO A 40 -4.26 10.60 10.50
C PRO A 40 -5.27 11.20 11.48
N ASN A 41 -6.33 10.46 11.79
CA ASN A 41 -7.44 10.85 12.68
C ASN A 41 -8.40 11.94 12.17
N SER A 42 -8.74 11.97 10.87
CA SER A 42 -9.96 12.68 10.44
C SER A 42 -11.23 11.90 10.84
N ASN A 43 -11.47 11.77 12.14
CA ASN A 43 -12.81 11.53 12.66
C ASN A 43 -13.52 12.88 12.72
N GLU A 44 -13.78 13.48 11.56
CA GLU A 44 -14.65 14.65 11.47
C GLU A 44 -16.08 14.20 11.77
N ASP A 45 -16.39 14.08 13.06
CA ASP A 45 -17.75 14.10 13.56
C ASP A 45 -18.29 15.49 13.19
N TYR A 46 -19.15 15.51 12.17
CA TYR A 46 -19.71 16.71 11.56
C TYR A 46 -20.37 17.60 12.63
N SER A 47 -19.64 18.61 13.11
CA SER A 47 -20.21 19.70 13.89
C SER A 47 -20.33 20.93 13.00
N TYR A 48 -21.59 21.35 12.81
CA TYR A 48 -22.05 22.50 12.05
C TYR A 48 -21.33 23.78 12.48
N GLY A 49 -20.21 24.10 11.82
CA GLY A 49 -19.36 25.25 12.15
C GLY A 49 -17.93 24.98 11.74
N GLY A 50 -17.62 25.24 10.47
CA GLY A 50 -16.40 24.80 9.77
C GLY A 50 -15.13 24.80 10.60
N THR A 51 -14.45 23.65 10.63
CA THR A 51 -13.15 23.51 11.28
C THR A 51 -12.06 23.91 10.29
N PHE A 52 -11.37 25.01 10.57
CA PHE A 52 -10.19 25.42 9.80
C PHE A 52 -8.96 24.80 10.47
N ASN A 53 -8.81 23.48 10.30
CA ASN A 53 -7.72 22.71 10.89
C ASN A 53 -6.39 23.07 10.18
N THR A 54 -5.60 23.94 10.81
CA THR A 54 -4.25 24.35 10.37
C THR A 54 -3.13 23.52 11.03
N SER A 55 -3.45 22.42 11.72
CA SER A 55 -2.52 21.70 12.61
C SER A 55 -2.13 20.27 12.20
N SER A 56 -2.57 19.74 11.05
CA SER A 56 -2.20 18.38 10.63
C SER A 56 -0.87 18.39 9.88
N LYS A 57 0.25 18.50 10.62
CA LYS A 57 1.62 18.42 10.06
C LYS A 57 2.01 17.00 9.63
N GLU A 58 1.37 15.98 10.20
CA GLU A 58 1.58 14.58 9.83
C GLU A 58 0.46 14.15 8.87
N LYS A 59 0.84 13.57 7.74
CA LYS A 59 -0.08 13.04 6.73
C LYS A 59 0.30 11.59 6.47
N GLU A 60 -0.69 10.70 6.47
CA GLU A 60 -0.49 9.28 6.19
C GLU A 60 -0.69 9.03 4.69
N ALA A 61 0.38 8.63 4.01
CA ALA A 61 0.34 8.30 2.59
C ALA A 61 0.21 6.78 2.41
N ASN A 62 -0.95 6.35 1.92
CA ASN A 62 -1.24 4.97 1.56
C ASN A 62 -0.97 4.78 0.05
N ILE A 63 -0.17 3.78 -0.31
CA ILE A 63 0.17 3.45 -1.70
C ILE A 63 -0.16 1.99 -1.94
N THR A 64 -1.09 1.72 -2.85
CA THR A 64 -1.40 0.34 -3.29
C THR A 64 -0.48 -0.04 -4.44
N ILE A 65 0.23 -1.16 -4.33
CA ILE A 65 1.05 -1.72 -5.40
C ILE A 65 0.53 -3.13 -5.70
N LYS A 66 0.31 -3.43 -6.98
CA LYS A 66 -0.04 -4.76 -7.46
C LYS A 66 1.11 -5.33 -8.27
N LEU A 67 1.67 -6.43 -7.80
CA LEU A 67 2.74 -7.18 -8.47
C LEU A 67 2.18 -8.53 -8.90
N GLU A 68 2.37 -8.87 -10.17
CA GLU A 68 1.98 -10.16 -10.74
C GLU A 68 3.25 -10.91 -11.14
N TYR A 69 3.47 -12.05 -10.49
CA TYR A 69 4.61 -12.93 -10.73
C TYR A 69 4.17 -14.18 -11.46
N GLU A 70 5.07 -14.74 -12.26
CA GLU A 70 4.95 -16.12 -12.70
C GLU A 70 5.17 -17.07 -11.53
N VAL A 71 4.59 -18.26 -11.60
CA VAL A 71 4.82 -19.35 -10.65
C VAL A 71 5.41 -20.51 -11.44
N ASN A 72 6.52 -21.07 -10.96
CA ASN A 72 7.19 -22.24 -11.52
C ASN A 72 6.90 -23.51 -10.72
#